data_AF-A0A1V0U383-F1
#
_entry.id   AF-A0A1V0U383-F1
#
_cell.length_a   1.000
_cell.length_b   1.000
_cell.length_c   1.000
_cell.angle_alpha   90.00
_cell.angle_beta   90.00
_cell.angle_gamma   90.00
#
_symmetry.space_group_name_H-M   'P 1'
#
loop_
_entity.id
_entity.type
_entity.pdbx_description
1 polymer ?
#
loop_
_entity_poly.entity_id
_entity_poly.type
_entity_poly.pdbx_seq_one_letter_code
_entity_poly.pdbx_strand_id
1 'polypeptide(L)'
;MSAFGGGPQGGIVTSATTPNILIYSDHETGHRYGYYDGWLAEEDEKGPIFEYTGAGRIGDQTFTGRTGTGNKAILQHVDDGRALRVFIAAGKVPGSGAKYQRYVGEFALDADLPYIIRQVPDDNGNLRKAIVFRLRPAGAVGREEQDDIPPAEKTRATLVPADVTASTMVEPENNKKTKGKRSAQPGTETERREAALSDDFQAFLKSRGHQVKRFQIKIEGLTSTLVTDLYDVTDHVLYEAKGSATRKDVRMAIGQLLDYRRHVTPAEPQLAILLPSKPDLDLRELLHKEGIALVYRGSGEFVGRILPE
;
A
#
# COMPACT_ATOMS: atom_id res chain seq x y z
N MET A 1 -2.03 1.82 -32.89
CA MET A 1 -1.04 2.16 -31.84
C MET A 1 -0.15 3.36 -32.23
N SER A 2 -0.65 4.38 -32.93
CA SER A 2 0.17 5.57 -33.27
C SER A 2 0.08 6.70 -32.23
N ALA A 3 -1.01 6.82 -31.48
CA ALA A 3 -1.23 7.97 -30.58
C ALA A 3 -0.36 7.96 -29.30
N PHE A 4 -0.08 6.78 -28.72
CA PHE A 4 0.65 6.64 -27.45
C PHE A 4 1.95 5.82 -27.56
N GLY A 5 2.31 5.39 -28.78
CA GLY A 5 3.36 4.39 -29.02
C GLY A 5 3.05 3.03 -28.38
N GLY A 6 4.09 2.31 -27.92
CA GLY A 6 3.96 1.05 -27.18
C GLY A 6 4.88 -0.06 -27.66
N GLY A 7 4.61 -1.27 -27.16
CA GLY A 7 5.33 -2.52 -27.44
C GLY A 7 4.35 -3.70 -27.46
N PRO A 8 4.76 -4.87 -27.99
CA PRO A 8 3.81 -5.92 -28.37
C PRO A 8 3.24 -6.72 -27.19
N GLN A 9 3.88 -6.74 -26.02
CA GLN A 9 3.50 -7.60 -24.89
C GLN A 9 3.87 -6.98 -23.54
N GLY A 10 3.00 -7.14 -22.53
CA GLY A 10 3.25 -6.78 -21.13
C GLY A 10 2.12 -5.95 -20.51
N GLY A 11 1.93 -6.10 -19.21
CA GLY A 11 0.99 -5.26 -18.43
C GLY A 11 1.48 -3.82 -18.25
N ILE A 12 2.80 -3.61 -18.22
CA ILE A 12 3.42 -2.28 -18.12
C ILE A 12 4.37 -2.10 -19.30
N VAL A 13 4.13 -1.07 -20.10
CA VAL A 13 4.87 -0.82 -21.34
C VAL A 13 5.34 0.63 -21.38
N THR A 14 6.63 0.84 -21.19
CA THR A 14 7.26 2.16 -21.38
C THR A 14 7.44 2.45 -22.87
N SER A 15 6.82 3.51 -23.36
CA SER A 15 6.86 3.88 -24.79
C SER A 15 8.24 4.42 -25.17
N ALA A 16 8.82 3.92 -26.26
CA ALA A 16 10.10 4.40 -26.80
C ALA A 16 9.95 5.69 -27.64
N THR A 17 8.74 5.99 -28.11
CA THR A 17 8.48 7.05 -29.09
C THR A 17 7.67 8.23 -28.54
N THR A 18 7.04 8.06 -27.37
CA THR A 18 6.25 9.11 -26.71
C THR A 18 6.50 9.10 -25.20
N PRO A 19 6.24 10.20 -24.47
CA PRO A 19 6.43 10.29 -23.03
C PRO A 19 5.28 9.60 -22.26
N ASN A 20 5.00 8.33 -22.56
CA ASN A 20 3.92 7.57 -21.93
C ASN A 20 4.45 6.25 -21.35
N ILE A 21 3.80 5.82 -20.27
CA ILE A 21 3.83 4.46 -19.75
C ILE A 21 2.41 3.92 -19.88
N LEU A 22 2.25 2.85 -20.64
CA LEU A 22 0.97 2.22 -20.89
C LEU A 22 0.78 1.09 -19.87
N ILE A 23 -0.32 1.14 -19.14
CA ILE A 23 -0.72 0.17 -18.12
C ILE A 23 -1.95 -0.56 -18.65
N TYR A 24 -1.84 -1.88 -18.79
CA TYR A 24 -2.90 -2.76 -19.25
C TYR A 24 -3.37 -3.64 -18.10
N SER A 25 -4.65 -3.50 -17.76
CA SER A 25 -5.37 -4.28 -16.76
C SER A 25 -6.30 -5.30 -17.43
N ASP A 26 -6.44 -6.47 -16.81
CA ASP A 26 -7.27 -7.56 -17.30
C ASP A 26 -7.92 -8.31 -16.12
N HIS A 27 -9.16 -7.92 -15.80
CA HIS A 27 -9.94 -8.45 -14.67
C HIS A 27 -10.08 -9.98 -14.69
N GLU A 28 -10.27 -10.59 -15.87
CA GLU A 28 -10.44 -12.05 -16.01
C GLU A 28 -9.19 -12.84 -15.60
N THR A 29 -8.03 -12.24 -15.80
CA THR A 29 -6.74 -12.89 -15.52
C THR A 29 -6.36 -12.68 -14.04
N GLY A 30 -6.66 -11.52 -13.45
CA GLY A 30 -6.33 -11.20 -12.05
C GLY A 30 -7.00 -12.14 -11.02
N HIS A 31 -8.28 -12.47 -11.22
CA HIS A 31 -9.05 -13.32 -10.29
C HIS A 31 -8.35 -14.64 -9.97
N ARG A 32 -7.68 -15.26 -10.96
CA ARG A 32 -6.96 -16.54 -10.81
C ARG A 32 -5.80 -16.47 -9.81
N TYR A 33 -5.32 -15.27 -9.50
CA TYR A 33 -4.14 -15.02 -8.66
C TYR A 33 -4.49 -14.27 -7.37
N GLY A 34 -5.78 -14.12 -7.06
CA GLY A 34 -6.25 -13.54 -5.80
C GLY A 34 -6.10 -12.01 -5.69
N TYR A 35 -5.86 -11.31 -6.81
CA TYR A 35 -5.88 -9.85 -6.88
C TYR A 35 -6.80 -9.35 -8.00
N TYR A 36 -7.29 -8.13 -7.85
CA TYR A 36 -8.09 -7.44 -8.84
C TYR A 36 -7.47 -6.07 -9.05
N ASP A 37 -7.21 -5.75 -10.31
CA ASP A 37 -6.93 -4.38 -10.72
C ASP A 37 -8.27 -3.74 -11.05
N GLY A 38 -8.47 -2.48 -10.69
CA GLY A 38 -9.77 -1.85 -10.88
C GLY A 38 -9.97 -0.64 -9.97
N TRP A 39 -11.15 -0.04 -10.10
CA TRP A 39 -11.55 1.04 -9.19
C TRP A 39 -11.93 0.49 -7.82
N LEU A 40 -11.54 1.20 -6.77
CA LEU A 40 -12.15 1.02 -5.47
C LEU A 40 -13.57 1.58 -5.50
N ALA A 41 -14.50 0.87 -4.87
CA ALA A 41 -15.85 1.40 -4.62
C ALA A 41 -15.80 2.51 -3.55
N GLU A 42 -14.86 2.41 -2.61
CA GLU A 42 -14.62 3.44 -1.61
C GLU A 42 -13.76 4.57 -2.20
N GLU A 43 -14.18 5.81 -1.94
CA GLU A 43 -13.44 7.02 -2.28
C GLU A 43 -12.98 7.71 -1.01
N ASP A 44 -11.85 8.42 -1.07
CA ASP A 44 -11.40 9.28 0.02
C ASP A 44 -11.64 10.76 -0.31
N GLU A 45 -11.18 11.67 0.56
CA GLU A 45 -11.34 13.12 0.39
C GLU A 45 -10.74 13.67 -0.92
N LYS A 46 -9.86 12.91 -1.57
CA LYS A 46 -9.22 13.27 -2.85
C LYS A 46 -9.88 12.58 -4.05
N GLY A 47 -10.95 11.81 -3.83
CA GLY A 47 -11.75 11.17 -4.87
C GLY A 47 -11.34 9.72 -5.18
N PRO A 48 -11.68 9.22 -6.37
CA PRO A 48 -11.56 7.80 -6.70
C PRO A 48 -10.13 7.33 -6.87
N ILE A 49 -9.91 6.04 -6.58
CA ILE A 49 -8.63 5.37 -6.70
C ILE A 49 -8.79 4.14 -7.59
N PHE A 50 -7.89 3.99 -8.55
CA PHE A 50 -7.71 2.79 -9.32
C PHE A 50 -6.49 2.03 -8.79
N GLU A 51 -6.68 0.80 -8.32
CA GLU A 51 -5.57 -0.05 -7.91
C GLU A 51 -5.04 -0.86 -9.09
N TYR A 52 -3.71 -0.91 -9.21
CA TYR A 52 -3.03 -1.68 -10.24
C TYR A 52 -1.89 -2.51 -9.64
N THR A 53 -1.94 -3.82 -9.85
CA THR A 53 -0.93 -4.75 -9.38
C THR A 53 0.28 -4.74 -10.30
N GLY A 54 1.47 -4.57 -9.73
CA GLY A 54 2.72 -4.47 -10.47
C GLY A 54 3.06 -5.71 -11.29
N ALA A 55 4.08 -5.60 -12.12
CA ALA A 55 4.65 -6.70 -12.87
C ALA A 55 5.42 -7.67 -11.96
N GLY A 56 5.39 -8.95 -12.34
CA GLY A 56 6.02 -10.06 -11.63
C GLY A 56 4.99 -11.04 -11.10
N ARG A 57 4.89 -12.21 -11.73
CA ARG A 57 3.83 -13.20 -11.47
C ARG A 57 4.25 -14.34 -10.53
N ILE A 58 5.55 -14.51 -10.32
CA ILE A 58 6.16 -15.57 -9.51
C ILE A 58 7.14 -14.90 -8.55
N GLY A 59 7.04 -15.24 -7.26
CA GLY A 59 7.87 -14.65 -6.19
C GLY A 59 7.56 -13.18 -5.91
N ASP A 60 8.29 -12.61 -4.95
CA ASP A 60 8.12 -11.23 -4.52
C ASP A 60 8.36 -10.25 -5.67
N GLN A 61 7.45 -9.28 -5.84
CA GLN A 61 7.63 -8.19 -6.79
C GLN A 61 8.67 -7.19 -6.29
N THR A 62 9.42 -6.64 -7.23
CA THR A 62 10.53 -5.72 -6.95
C THR A 62 10.42 -4.47 -7.83
N PHE A 63 11.19 -3.44 -7.48
CA PHE A 63 11.45 -2.28 -8.35
C PHE A 63 12.82 -2.38 -9.05
N THR A 64 13.50 -3.52 -8.95
CA THR A 64 14.85 -3.74 -9.47
C THR A 64 14.90 -5.03 -10.29
N GLY A 65 15.96 -5.17 -11.10
CA GLY A 65 16.10 -6.31 -11.99
C GLY A 65 15.08 -6.33 -13.13
N ARG A 66 15.09 -7.41 -13.91
CA ARG A 66 14.34 -7.51 -15.17
C ARG A 66 12.81 -7.42 -14.98
N THR A 67 12.29 -8.02 -13.92
CA THR A 67 10.86 -8.04 -13.61
C THR A 67 10.39 -6.74 -12.94
N GLY A 68 11.30 -6.00 -12.29
CA GLY A 68 10.98 -4.76 -11.61
C GLY A 68 11.11 -3.48 -12.45
N THR A 69 11.68 -3.54 -13.66
CA THR A 69 11.84 -2.36 -14.54
C THR A 69 10.54 -1.64 -14.82
N GLY A 70 9.44 -2.38 -15.07
CA GLY A 70 8.12 -1.78 -15.29
C GLY A 70 7.57 -1.09 -14.04
N ASN A 71 7.69 -1.76 -12.88
CA ASN A 71 7.26 -1.19 -11.59
C ASN A 71 8.03 0.08 -11.26
N LYS A 72 9.34 0.08 -11.51
CA LYS A 72 10.20 1.25 -11.34
C LYS A 72 9.80 2.39 -12.26
N ALA A 73 9.48 2.09 -13.52
CA ALA A 73 9.03 3.10 -14.47
C ALA A 73 7.74 3.79 -13.99
N ILE A 74 6.78 3.04 -13.44
CA ILE A 74 5.60 3.63 -12.80
C ILE A 74 6.03 4.52 -11.63
N LEU A 75 6.85 4.01 -10.70
CA LEU A 75 7.28 4.76 -9.53
C LEU A 75 7.99 6.09 -9.87
N GLN A 76 8.77 6.10 -10.96
CA GLN A 76 9.58 7.24 -11.39
C GLN A 76 8.94 8.08 -12.50
N HIS A 77 7.66 7.82 -12.84
CA HIS A 77 7.05 8.38 -14.04
C HIS A 77 7.11 9.92 -14.11
N VAL A 78 6.99 10.60 -12.96
CA VAL A 78 7.06 12.06 -12.86
C VAL A 78 8.46 12.57 -13.18
N ASP A 79 9.50 11.94 -12.61
CA ASP A 79 10.91 12.32 -12.81
C ASP A 79 11.33 12.10 -14.27
N ASP A 80 10.81 11.03 -14.87
CA ASP A 80 11.06 10.69 -16.28
C ASP A 80 10.20 11.54 -17.24
N GLY A 81 9.32 12.41 -16.74
CA GLY A 81 8.43 13.24 -17.55
C GLY A 81 7.41 12.45 -18.35
N ARG A 82 6.92 11.33 -17.81
CA ARG A 82 6.00 10.40 -18.48
C ARG A 82 4.62 10.38 -17.84
N ALA A 83 3.59 10.33 -18.67
CA ALA A 83 2.20 10.15 -18.25
C ALA A 83 1.86 8.66 -18.10
N LEU A 84 1.08 8.31 -17.07
CA LEU A 84 0.51 6.96 -16.94
C LEU A 84 -0.80 6.89 -17.73
N ARG A 85 -0.91 5.93 -18.64
CA ARG A 85 -2.08 5.72 -19.50
C ARG A 85 -2.66 4.36 -19.18
N VAL A 86 -3.85 4.31 -18.58
CA VAL A 86 -4.49 3.05 -18.18
C VAL A 86 -5.44 2.57 -19.27
N PHE A 87 -5.39 1.27 -19.55
CA PHE A 87 -6.24 0.54 -20.46
C PHE A 87 -6.80 -0.69 -19.76
N ILE A 88 -8.04 -1.04 -20.05
CA ILE A 88 -8.70 -2.25 -19.55
C ILE A 88 -9.08 -3.13 -20.74
N ALA A 89 -8.90 -4.44 -20.57
CA ALA A 89 -9.31 -5.42 -21.55
C ALA A 89 -10.84 -5.37 -21.81
N ALA A 90 -11.23 -5.17 -23.07
CA ALA A 90 -12.62 -4.99 -23.49
C ALA A 90 -13.06 -6.10 -24.47
N GLY A 91 -12.90 -7.36 -24.05
CA GLY A 91 -13.24 -8.53 -24.86
C GLY A 91 -12.15 -8.97 -25.84
N LYS A 92 -12.41 -10.03 -26.59
CA LYS A 92 -11.46 -10.66 -27.53
C LYS A 92 -11.71 -10.25 -28.97
N VAL A 93 -10.63 -10.12 -29.72
CA VAL A 93 -10.68 -9.90 -31.17
C VAL A 93 -11.08 -11.22 -31.84
N PRO A 94 -12.20 -11.27 -32.59
CA PRO A 94 -12.67 -12.49 -33.23
C PRO A 94 -11.60 -13.15 -34.10
N GLY A 95 -11.45 -14.47 -33.99
CA GLY A 95 -10.46 -15.24 -34.76
C GLY A 95 -9.02 -15.08 -34.29
N SER A 96 -8.76 -14.46 -33.14
CA SER A 96 -7.41 -14.33 -32.57
C SER A 96 -7.39 -14.46 -31.04
N GLY A 97 -6.21 -14.64 -30.46
CA GLY A 97 -6.00 -14.57 -29.01
C GLY A 97 -5.88 -13.14 -28.45
N ALA A 98 -5.93 -12.11 -29.30
CA ALA A 98 -5.77 -10.73 -28.89
C ALA A 98 -7.02 -10.20 -28.16
N LYS A 99 -6.82 -9.26 -27.23
CA LYS A 99 -7.90 -8.55 -26.53
C LYS A 99 -7.98 -7.11 -27.03
N TYR A 100 -9.21 -6.61 -27.23
CA TYR A 100 -9.43 -5.18 -27.38
C TYR A 100 -9.04 -4.48 -26.07
N GLN A 101 -8.53 -3.26 -26.18
CA GLN A 101 -8.08 -2.47 -25.03
C GLN A 101 -8.85 -1.15 -25.05
N ARG A 102 -9.72 -0.93 -24.06
CA ARG A 102 -10.41 0.35 -23.86
C ARG A 102 -9.48 1.29 -23.10
N TYR A 103 -9.27 2.49 -23.65
CA TYR A 103 -8.54 3.54 -22.94
C TYR A 103 -9.41 4.08 -21.80
N VAL A 104 -8.90 4.04 -20.57
CA VAL A 104 -9.60 4.54 -19.38
C VAL A 104 -9.30 6.01 -19.18
N GLY A 105 -8.03 6.40 -19.24
CA GLY A 105 -7.63 7.80 -19.06
C GLY A 105 -6.17 7.98 -18.63
N GLU A 106 -5.85 9.22 -18.26
CA GLU A 106 -4.55 9.61 -17.70
C GLU A 106 -4.59 9.55 -16.19
N PHE A 107 -3.53 9.02 -15.59
CA PHE A 107 -3.41 8.85 -14.15
C PHE A 107 -2.08 9.37 -13.61
N ALA A 108 -2.08 9.66 -12.32
CA ALA A 108 -0.89 9.89 -11.51
C ALA A 108 -0.89 8.92 -10.32
N LEU A 109 0.28 8.67 -9.73
CA LEU A 109 0.33 8.01 -8.43
C LEU A 109 -0.35 8.87 -7.37
N ASP A 110 -1.01 8.22 -6.42
CA ASP A 110 -1.42 8.84 -5.17
C ASP A 110 -0.21 9.48 -4.48
N ALA A 111 -0.31 10.77 -4.14
CA ALA A 111 0.79 11.53 -3.59
C ALA A 111 1.12 11.17 -2.13
N ASP A 112 0.15 10.68 -1.37
CA ASP A 112 0.30 10.31 0.03
C ASP A 112 0.71 8.83 0.13
N LEU A 113 0.01 7.96 -0.60
CA LEU A 113 0.23 6.52 -0.58
C LEU A 113 0.34 5.94 -1.99
N PRO A 114 1.47 6.10 -2.69
CA PRO A 114 1.60 5.77 -4.11
C PRO A 114 1.42 4.28 -4.41
N TYR A 115 1.79 3.41 -3.48
CA TYR A 115 1.54 1.97 -3.56
C TYR A 115 1.53 1.36 -2.18
N ILE A 116 0.89 0.21 -2.04
CA ILE A 116 0.93 -0.65 -0.86
C ILE A 116 1.54 -2.00 -1.22
N ILE A 117 2.09 -2.70 -0.23
CA ILE A 117 2.49 -4.10 -0.39
C ILE A 117 1.38 -4.99 0.18
N ARG A 118 0.97 -5.99 -0.59
CA ARG A 118 0.02 -7.03 -0.15
C ARG A 118 0.63 -8.42 -0.26
N GLN A 119 0.21 -9.34 0.61
CA GLN A 119 0.46 -10.77 0.41
C GLN A 119 -0.68 -11.37 -0.39
N VAL A 120 -0.33 -11.94 -1.54
CA VAL A 120 -1.26 -12.61 -2.46
C VAL A 120 -0.60 -13.88 -3.01
N PRO A 121 -1.38 -14.87 -3.48
CA PRO A 121 -0.82 -16.00 -4.20
C PRO A 121 -0.09 -15.58 -5.49
N ASP A 122 0.96 -16.31 -5.83
CA ASP A 122 1.64 -16.27 -7.12
C ASP A 122 1.04 -17.30 -8.09
N ASP A 123 1.56 -17.38 -9.31
CA ASP A 123 1.08 -18.35 -10.32
C ASP A 123 1.22 -19.82 -9.88
N ASN A 124 2.09 -20.11 -8.91
CA ASN A 124 2.30 -21.46 -8.34
C ASN A 124 1.48 -21.68 -7.06
N GLY A 125 0.70 -20.70 -6.61
CA GLY A 125 -0.06 -20.73 -5.36
C GLY A 125 0.76 -20.39 -4.12
N ASN A 126 2.04 -20.03 -4.25
CA ASN A 126 2.87 -19.59 -3.13
C ASN A 126 2.52 -18.14 -2.77
N LEU A 127 2.56 -17.80 -1.48
CA LEU A 127 2.39 -16.41 -1.07
C LEU A 127 3.59 -15.57 -1.50
N ARG A 128 3.30 -14.42 -2.11
CA ARG A 128 4.28 -13.42 -2.54
C ARG A 128 3.84 -12.02 -2.16
N LYS A 129 4.82 -11.13 -2.06
CA LYS A 129 4.59 -9.69 -2.01
C LYS A 129 4.21 -9.17 -3.39
N ALA A 130 3.04 -8.55 -3.48
CA ALA A 130 2.60 -7.78 -4.63
C ALA A 130 2.67 -6.28 -4.30
N ILE A 131 3.25 -5.52 -5.22
CA ILE A 131 3.17 -4.06 -5.25
C ILE A 131 1.82 -3.72 -5.85
N VAL A 132 0.98 -2.99 -5.12
CA VAL A 132 -0.31 -2.50 -5.61
C VAL A 132 -0.24 -0.99 -5.67
N PHE A 133 -0.09 -0.46 -6.88
CA PHE A 133 -0.07 0.98 -7.14
C PHE A 133 -1.47 1.56 -6.94
N ARG A 134 -1.53 2.72 -6.29
CA ARG A 134 -2.75 3.51 -6.10
C ARG A 134 -2.70 4.67 -7.08
N LEU A 135 -3.58 4.63 -8.08
CA LEU A 135 -3.61 5.59 -9.18
C LEU A 135 -4.81 6.51 -9.02
N ARG A 136 -4.57 7.82 -9.17
CA ARG A 136 -5.62 8.85 -9.18
C ARG A 136 -5.80 9.42 -10.59
N PRO A 137 -7.02 9.75 -11.00
CA PRO A 137 -7.26 10.45 -12.26
C PRO A 137 -6.45 11.75 -12.36
N ALA A 138 -5.75 11.94 -13.48
CA ALA A 138 -5.07 13.18 -13.82
C ALA A 138 -5.83 14.01 -14.89
N GLY A 139 -7.03 13.56 -15.25
CA GLY A 139 -7.89 14.18 -16.25
C GLY A 139 -9.22 13.43 -16.35
N ALA A 140 -9.93 13.61 -17.46
CA ALA A 140 -11.17 12.87 -17.73
C ALA A 140 -10.86 11.36 -17.84
N VAL A 141 -11.68 10.56 -17.16
CA VAL A 141 -11.59 9.10 -17.16
C VAL A 141 -12.94 8.48 -17.54
N GLY A 142 -12.91 7.38 -18.27
CA GLY A 142 -14.07 6.52 -18.49
C GLY A 142 -14.13 5.44 -17.42
N ARG A 143 -15.14 5.49 -16.55
CA ARG A 143 -15.41 4.46 -15.53
C ARG A 143 -16.68 3.72 -15.89
N GLU A 144 -16.61 2.40 -15.88
CA GLU A 144 -17.75 1.49 -16.01
C GLU A 144 -17.80 0.63 -14.75
N GLU A 145 -18.98 0.27 -14.25
CA GLU A 145 -19.12 -0.53 -13.02
C GLU A 145 -18.40 -1.88 -13.10
N GLN A 146 -18.28 -2.45 -14.29
CA GLN A 146 -17.53 -3.68 -14.54
C GLN A 146 -16.00 -3.54 -14.35
N ASP A 147 -15.49 -2.30 -14.28
CA ASP A 147 -14.09 -2.01 -14.03
C ASP A 147 -13.76 -1.93 -12.53
N ASP A 148 -14.80 -1.93 -11.67
CA ASP A 148 -14.62 -1.86 -10.22
C ASP A 148 -14.12 -3.19 -9.66
N ILE A 149 -13.32 -3.12 -8.59
CA ILE A 149 -12.88 -4.30 -7.85
C ILE A 149 -14.11 -4.93 -7.20
N PRO A 150 -14.33 -6.25 -7.33
CA PRO A 150 -15.46 -6.88 -6.67
C PRO A 150 -15.28 -6.83 -5.14
N PRO A 151 -16.34 -6.50 -4.38
CA PRO A 151 -16.27 -6.46 -2.94
C PRO A 151 -15.97 -7.85 -2.37
N ALA A 152 -15.30 -7.89 -1.22
CA ALA A 152 -14.99 -9.16 -0.56
C ALA A 152 -16.28 -9.86 -0.11
N GLU A 153 -16.42 -11.13 -0.44
CA GLU A 153 -17.61 -11.93 -0.05
C GLU A 153 -17.69 -12.18 1.46
N LYS A 154 -16.54 -12.22 2.14
CA LYS A 154 -16.44 -12.47 3.58
C LYS A 154 -15.28 -11.71 4.18
N THR A 155 -15.46 -11.32 5.43
CA THR A 155 -14.38 -10.72 6.21
C THR A 155 -13.29 -11.76 6.48
N ARG A 156 -12.04 -11.44 6.14
CA ARG A 156 -10.86 -12.27 6.40
C ARG A 156 -9.70 -11.41 6.83
N ALA A 157 -9.15 -11.74 7.99
CA ALA A 157 -7.89 -11.20 8.48
C ALA A 157 -6.80 -12.28 8.40
N THR A 158 -5.66 -11.94 7.80
CA THR A 158 -4.51 -12.84 7.67
C THR A 158 -3.28 -12.21 8.25
N LEU A 159 -2.55 -12.97 9.07
CA LEU A 159 -1.22 -12.59 9.50
C LEU A 159 -0.25 -12.62 8.32
N VAL A 160 0.42 -11.51 8.09
CA VAL A 160 1.39 -11.32 7.03
C VAL A 160 2.73 -10.88 7.63
N PRO A 161 3.86 -11.13 6.94
CA PRO A 161 5.17 -10.66 7.37
C PRO A 161 5.19 -9.14 7.61
N ALA A 162 5.99 -8.69 8.60
CA ALA A 162 6.06 -7.27 8.97
C ALA A 162 6.81 -6.37 7.97
N ASP A 163 7.20 -6.87 6.81
CA ASP A 163 7.68 -6.05 5.68
C ASP A 163 6.58 -5.78 4.63
N VAL A 164 5.39 -6.34 4.82
CA VAL A 164 4.17 -6.03 4.06
C VAL A 164 3.61 -4.72 4.61
N THR A 165 4.14 -3.58 4.19
CA THR A 165 3.75 -2.25 4.68
C THR A 165 2.88 -1.53 3.65
N ALA A 166 2.11 -0.54 4.12
CA ALA A 166 1.40 0.41 3.29
C ALA A 166 2.34 1.21 2.37
N SER A 167 3.64 1.30 2.65
CA SER A 167 4.64 1.79 1.69
C SER A 167 6.04 1.46 2.19
N THR A 168 6.75 0.54 1.55
CA THR A 168 8.19 0.39 1.81
C THR A 168 8.88 1.52 1.06
N MET A 169 9.64 2.39 1.71
CA MET A 169 10.51 3.30 0.96
C MET A 169 11.54 2.46 0.19
N VAL A 170 11.42 2.40 -1.14
CA VAL A 170 12.50 1.90 -1.98
C VAL A 170 13.29 3.11 -2.43
N GLU A 171 14.44 3.34 -1.78
CA GLU A 171 15.40 4.29 -2.31
C GLU A 171 15.85 3.80 -3.69
N PRO A 172 15.68 4.59 -4.77
CA PRO A 172 16.32 4.27 -6.02
C PRO A 172 17.82 4.49 -5.83
N GLU A 173 18.60 3.41 -5.72
CA GLU A 173 20.06 3.38 -5.48
C GLU A 173 20.93 4.19 -6.49
N ASN A 174 20.39 5.06 -7.35
CA ASN A 174 21.18 5.73 -8.37
C ASN A 174 20.91 7.21 -8.68
N ASN A 175 20.10 7.95 -7.91
CA ASN A 175 19.88 9.38 -8.20
C ASN A 175 20.90 10.31 -7.52
N LYS A 176 22.16 10.21 -7.96
CA LYS A 176 23.10 11.34 -7.83
C LYS A 176 22.76 12.38 -8.91
N LYS A 177 22.33 13.57 -8.44
CA LYS A 177 22.22 14.87 -9.14
C LYS A 177 20.88 15.15 -9.85
N THR A 178 19.97 15.85 -9.15
CA THR A 178 19.50 17.21 -9.49
C THR A 178 18.49 17.70 -8.44
N LYS A 179 18.68 18.93 -7.94
CA LYS A 179 17.69 19.66 -7.13
C LYS A 179 16.62 20.21 -8.07
N GLY A 180 15.57 19.45 -8.35
CA GLY A 180 14.42 19.92 -9.14
C GLY A 180 13.31 18.90 -9.16
N LYS A 181 12.12 19.29 -8.69
CA LYS A 181 10.84 18.54 -8.62
C LYS A 181 11.00 17.06 -8.22
N ARG A 182 10.87 16.81 -6.91
CA ARG A 182 10.95 15.48 -6.30
C ARG A 182 9.89 14.53 -6.90
N SER A 183 10.30 13.30 -7.16
CA SER A 183 9.43 12.13 -7.37
C SER A 183 8.35 12.02 -6.31
N ALA A 184 7.37 11.14 -6.52
CA ALA A 184 6.55 10.59 -5.45
C ALA A 184 7.45 9.83 -4.45
N GLN A 185 8.15 10.57 -3.61
CA GLN A 185 8.61 10.05 -2.33
C GLN A 185 7.33 9.71 -1.57
N PRO A 186 7.12 8.43 -1.18
CA PRO A 186 5.90 8.03 -0.50
C PRO A 186 5.65 8.97 0.69
N GLY A 187 4.45 9.52 0.72
CA GLY A 187 3.94 10.29 1.82
C GLY A 187 4.45 11.72 1.99
N THR A 188 3.59 12.49 2.65
CA THR A 188 3.86 13.71 3.40
C THR A 188 5.02 13.50 4.38
N GLU A 189 5.59 14.61 4.89
CA GLU A 189 6.65 14.53 5.92
C GLU A 189 6.20 13.74 7.16
N THR A 190 4.91 13.84 7.52
CA THR A 190 4.33 13.10 8.65
C THR A 190 4.33 11.59 8.38
N GLU A 191 3.86 11.14 7.21
CA GLU A 191 3.83 9.72 6.86
C GLU A 191 5.23 9.10 6.80
N ARG A 192 6.25 9.88 6.41
CA ARG A 192 7.65 9.41 6.46
C ARG A 192 8.15 9.24 7.88
N ARG A 193 7.80 10.16 8.79
CA ARG A 193 8.13 10.03 10.22
C ARG A 193 7.44 8.82 10.82
N GLU A 194 6.20 8.54 10.42
CA GLU A 194 5.43 7.37 10.84
C GLU A 194 6.09 6.06 10.38
N ALA A 195 6.41 5.95 9.09
CA ALA A 195 7.09 4.79 8.53
C ALA A 195 8.45 4.54 9.22
N ALA A 196 9.28 5.59 9.37
CA ALA A 196 10.56 5.48 10.05
C ALA A 196 10.42 5.08 11.54
N LEU A 197 9.43 5.64 12.24
CA LEU A 197 9.14 5.29 13.63
C LEU A 197 8.71 3.82 13.76
N SER A 198 7.86 3.35 12.86
CA SER A 198 7.41 1.95 12.80
C SER A 198 8.57 1.00 12.51
N ASP A 199 9.43 1.33 11.54
CA ASP A 199 10.60 0.51 11.19
C ASP A 199 11.60 0.41 12.35
N ASP A 200 11.90 1.55 13.00
CA ASP A 200 12.77 1.61 14.17
C ASP A 200 12.21 0.78 15.33
N PHE A 201 10.90 0.86 15.59
CA PHE A 201 10.27 0.12 16.67
C PHE A 201 10.18 -1.38 16.38
N GLN A 202 9.90 -1.75 15.12
CA GLN A 202 9.98 -3.14 14.70
C GLN A 202 11.39 -3.71 14.89
N ALA A 203 12.43 -2.96 14.55
CA ALA A 203 13.81 -3.38 14.77
C ALA A 203 14.11 -3.55 16.26
N PHE A 204 13.63 -2.62 17.10
CA PHE A 204 13.72 -2.73 18.55
C PHE A 204 13.07 -4.02 19.07
N LEU A 205 11.80 -4.30 18.73
CA LEU A 205 11.09 -5.52 19.16
C LEU A 205 11.84 -6.78 18.70
N LYS A 206 12.27 -6.83 17.43
CA LYS A 206 13.04 -7.96 16.89
C LYS A 206 14.37 -8.16 17.62
N SER A 207 15.06 -7.08 18.01
CA SER A 207 16.31 -7.17 18.78
C SER A 207 16.12 -7.77 20.18
N ARG A 208 14.90 -7.71 20.71
CA ARG A 208 14.47 -8.36 21.96
C ARG A 208 13.92 -9.77 21.76
N GLY A 209 13.97 -10.31 20.53
CA GLY A 209 13.50 -11.66 20.21
C GLY A 209 12.00 -11.75 19.89
N HIS A 210 11.30 -10.63 19.71
CA HIS A 210 9.87 -10.63 19.44
C HIS A 210 9.55 -10.97 17.99
N GLN A 211 8.47 -11.73 17.79
CA GLN A 211 7.94 -11.99 16.46
C GLN A 211 6.94 -10.91 16.08
N VAL A 212 7.36 -10.00 15.20
CA VAL A 212 6.50 -8.93 14.68
C VAL A 212 5.91 -9.34 13.33
N LYS A 213 4.60 -9.13 13.17
CA LYS A 213 3.80 -9.36 11.96
C LYS A 213 2.84 -8.18 11.76
N ARG A 214 1.95 -8.29 10.77
CA ARG A 214 0.81 -7.40 10.55
C ARG A 214 -0.42 -8.22 10.21
N PHE A 215 -1.61 -7.62 10.32
CA PHE A 215 -2.82 -8.16 9.72
C PHE A 215 -3.12 -7.45 8.40
N GLN A 216 -3.35 -8.24 7.36
CA GLN A 216 -4.02 -7.81 6.14
C GLN A 216 -5.49 -8.22 6.26
N ILE A 217 -6.40 -7.25 6.24
CA ILE A 217 -7.83 -7.42 6.54
C ILE A 217 -8.64 -7.02 5.30
N LYS A 218 -9.38 -7.99 4.74
CA LYS A 218 -10.44 -7.72 3.77
C LYS A 218 -11.78 -7.78 4.50
N ILE A 219 -12.54 -6.69 4.47
CA ILE A 219 -13.85 -6.61 5.12
C ILE A 219 -14.93 -6.97 4.10
N GLU A 220 -15.90 -7.76 4.54
CA GLU A 220 -17.08 -8.11 3.74
C GLU A 220 -17.77 -6.86 3.18
N GLY A 221 -18.10 -6.89 1.90
CA GLY A 221 -18.76 -5.78 1.21
C GLY A 221 -17.84 -4.63 0.80
N LEU A 222 -16.58 -4.61 1.25
CA LEU A 222 -15.60 -3.61 0.85
C LEU A 222 -14.67 -4.11 -0.26
N THR A 223 -14.20 -3.18 -1.09
CA THR A 223 -13.22 -3.46 -2.15
C THR A 223 -11.79 -3.22 -1.67
N SER A 224 -11.63 -2.25 -0.77
CA SER A 224 -10.36 -1.92 -0.14
C SER A 224 -9.85 -3.02 0.80
N THR A 225 -8.54 -3.02 1.03
CA THR A 225 -7.86 -3.90 1.99
C THR A 225 -7.15 -3.05 3.04
N LEU A 226 -7.42 -3.33 4.31
CA LEU A 226 -6.75 -2.67 5.44
C LEU A 226 -5.47 -3.44 5.80
N VAL A 227 -4.45 -2.71 6.24
CA VAL A 227 -3.21 -3.28 6.76
C VAL A 227 -2.90 -2.57 8.07
N THR A 228 -2.68 -3.34 9.14
CA THR A 228 -2.29 -2.80 10.45
C THR A 228 -0.81 -2.40 10.47
N ASP A 229 -0.42 -1.47 11.32
CA ASP A 229 0.98 -1.02 11.40
C ASP A 229 1.94 -2.07 11.97
N LEU A 230 1.76 -2.51 13.23
CA LEU A 230 2.57 -3.59 13.79
C LEU A 230 1.73 -4.45 14.72
N TYR A 231 1.96 -5.76 14.65
CA TYR A 231 1.39 -6.72 15.58
C TYR A 231 2.51 -7.58 16.15
N ASP A 232 2.74 -7.43 17.44
CA ASP A 232 3.65 -8.29 18.19
C ASP A 232 2.93 -9.59 18.54
N VAL A 233 3.34 -10.66 17.88
CA VAL A 233 2.79 -12.00 18.08
C VAL A 233 3.22 -12.56 19.44
N THR A 234 4.39 -12.18 19.94
CA THR A 234 4.95 -12.71 21.19
C THR A 234 4.10 -12.26 22.38
N ASP A 235 3.85 -10.96 22.48
CA ASP A 235 3.13 -10.36 23.62
C ASP A 235 1.66 -10.08 23.32
N HIS A 236 1.19 -10.43 22.13
CA HIS A 236 -0.19 -10.21 21.69
C HIS A 236 -0.61 -8.72 21.73
N VAL A 237 0.23 -7.85 21.14
CA VAL A 237 0.01 -6.40 21.13
C VAL A 237 -0.18 -5.89 19.70
N LEU A 238 -1.29 -5.19 19.46
CA LEU A 238 -1.55 -4.44 18.25
C LEU A 238 -1.14 -2.97 18.44
N TYR A 239 -0.17 -2.54 17.65
CA TYR A 239 0.33 -1.17 17.64
C TYR A 239 -0.19 -0.41 16.43
N GLU A 240 -0.54 0.86 16.66
CA GLU A 240 -0.76 1.86 15.61
C GLU A 240 0.27 2.99 15.78
N ALA A 241 1.07 3.23 14.76
CA ALA A 241 2.06 4.29 14.73
C ALA A 241 1.45 5.57 14.18
N LYS A 242 1.92 6.72 14.69
CA LYS A 242 1.61 8.01 14.08
C LYS A 242 2.86 8.86 13.92
N GLY A 243 2.94 9.61 12.83
CA GLY A 243 4.05 10.54 12.55
C GLY A 243 4.10 11.78 13.45
N SER A 244 3.07 12.05 14.25
CA SER A 244 3.02 13.15 15.22
C SER A 244 2.27 12.77 16.50
N ALA A 245 2.49 13.52 17.58
CA ALA A 245 1.78 13.36 18.86
C ALA A 245 0.56 14.29 19.00
N THR A 246 0.01 14.81 17.89
CA THR A 246 -1.12 15.74 17.92
C THR A 246 -2.42 15.03 18.32
N ARG A 247 -3.38 15.78 18.88
CA ARG A 247 -4.71 15.26 19.23
C ARG A 247 -5.43 14.62 18.03
N LYS A 248 -5.26 15.17 16.82
CA LYS A 248 -5.84 14.62 15.59
C LYS A 248 -5.33 13.19 15.36
N ASP A 249 -4.02 13.02 15.37
CA ASP A 249 -3.38 11.74 15.07
C ASP A 249 -3.63 10.71 16.16
N VAL A 250 -3.59 11.11 17.43
CA VAL A 250 -3.92 10.21 18.55
C VAL A 250 -5.37 9.72 18.45
N ARG A 251 -6.33 10.60 18.13
CA ARG A 251 -7.73 10.18 17.94
C ARG A 251 -7.91 9.25 16.74
N MET A 252 -7.19 9.51 15.65
CA MET A 252 -7.22 8.64 14.48
C MET A 252 -6.69 7.24 14.85
N ALA A 253 -5.56 7.18 15.55
CA ALA A 253 -4.98 5.91 15.98
C ALA A 253 -5.89 5.12 16.93
N ILE A 254 -6.60 5.79 17.85
CA ILE A 254 -7.63 5.15 18.67
C ILE A 254 -8.70 4.51 17.78
N GLY A 255 -9.25 5.26 16.81
CA GLY A 255 -10.27 4.75 15.90
C GLY A 255 -9.80 3.53 15.10
N GLN A 256 -8.59 3.60 14.54
CA GLN A 256 -7.99 2.49 13.79
C GLN A 256 -7.77 1.25 14.65
N LEU A 257 -7.22 1.40 15.87
CA LEU A 257 -7.02 0.27 16.79
C LEU A 257 -8.35 -0.39 17.18
N LEU A 258 -9.37 0.41 17.50
CA LEU A 258 -10.70 -0.09 17.88
C LEU A 258 -11.43 -0.76 16.71
N ASP A 259 -11.16 -0.32 15.49
CA ASP A 259 -11.66 -0.95 14.28
C ASP A 259 -10.96 -2.31 14.04
N TYR A 260 -9.63 -2.30 13.94
CA TYR A 260 -8.83 -3.46 13.59
C TYR A 260 -8.95 -4.61 14.59
N ARG A 261 -9.01 -4.32 15.90
CA ARG A 261 -9.08 -5.35 16.95
C ARG A 261 -10.24 -6.34 16.78
N ARG A 262 -11.32 -5.93 16.12
CA ARG A 262 -12.50 -6.78 15.85
C ARG A 262 -12.18 -7.96 14.94
N HIS A 263 -11.07 -7.89 14.23
CA HIS A 263 -10.66 -8.84 13.19
C HIS A 263 -9.37 -9.58 13.54
N VAL A 264 -8.70 -9.24 14.65
CA VAL A 264 -7.46 -9.87 15.09
C VAL A 264 -7.73 -11.24 15.72
N THR A 265 -6.85 -12.20 15.41
CA THR A 265 -6.86 -13.55 15.99
C THR A 265 -5.47 -13.91 16.52
N PRO A 266 -5.30 -14.36 17.78
CA PRO A 266 -6.34 -14.52 18.82
C PRO A 266 -7.11 -13.23 19.13
N ALA A 267 -8.32 -13.35 19.68
CA ALA A 267 -9.14 -12.19 19.98
C ALA A 267 -8.59 -11.41 21.19
N GLU A 268 -8.97 -10.14 21.29
CA GLU A 268 -8.62 -9.23 22.40
C GLU A 268 -7.10 -8.94 22.54
N PRO A 269 -6.42 -8.48 21.47
CA PRO A 269 -5.04 -8.02 21.61
C PRO A 269 -4.96 -6.82 22.55
N GLN A 270 -3.84 -6.68 23.25
CA GLN A 270 -3.50 -5.42 23.89
C GLN A 270 -3.34 -4.35 22.82
N LEU A 271 -3.81 -3.14 23.09
CA LEU A 271 -3.76 -2.03 22.13
C LEU A 271 -2.71 -1.03 22.56
N ALA A 272 -1.94 -0.51 21.61
CA ALA A 272 -0.89 0.46 21.87
C ALA A 272 -0.76 1.49 20.77
N ILE A 273 -0.50 2.74 21.14
CA ILE A 273 -0.14 3.79 20.18
C ILE A 273 1.35 4.07 20.31
N LEU A 274 2.03 4.11 19.16
CA LEU A 274 3.44 4.44 19.02
C LEU A 274 3.60 5.87 18.49
N LEU A 275 4.21 6.76 19.28
CA LEU A 275 4.37 8.18 18.96
C LEU A 275 5.84 8.63 18.90
N PRO A 276 6.18 9.67 18.11
CA PRO A 276 7.57 10.15 18.01
C PRO A 276 8.01 10.97 19.23
N SER A 277 7.06 11.35 20.10
CA SER A 277 7.32 12.13 21.31
C SER A 277 6.18 11.92 22.31
N LYS A 278 6.42 12.31 23.57
CA LYS A 278 5.43 12.23 24.64
C LYS A 278 4.27 13.20 24.37
N PRO A 279 3.01 12.74 24.29
CA PRO A 279 1.86 13.63 24.14
C PRO A 279 1.51 14.34 25.46
N ASP A 280 0.70 15.39 25.36
CA ASP A 280 0.20 16.16 26.51
C ASP A 280 -0.55 15.29 27.52
N LEU A 281 -0.67 15.77 28.76
CA LEU A 281 -1.28 15.02 29.86
C LEU A 281 -2.70 14.53 29.54
N ASP A 282 -3.55 15.41 29.00
CA ASP A 282 -4.93 15.07 28.65
C ASP A 282 -5.03 13.89 27.67
N LEU A 283 -4.15 13.84 26.66
CA LEU A 283 -4.13 12.72 25.72
C LEU A 283 -3.67 11.42 26.38
N ARG A 284 -2.74 11.49 27.34
CA ARG A 284 -2.32 10.31 28.11
C ARG A 284 -3.45 9.78 29.00
N GLU A 285 -4.24 10.68 29.60
CA GLU A 285 -5.42 10.32 30.37
C GLU A 285 -6.51 9.71 29.50
N LEU A 286 -6.72 10.23 28.29
CA LEU A 286 -7.60 9.64 27.29
C LEU A 286 -7.18 8.19 26.96
N LEU A 287 -5.90 7.97 26.62
CA LEU A 287 -5.41 6.62 26.31
C LEU A 287 -5.56 5.65 27.49
N HIS A 288 -5.26 6.13 28.70
CA HIS A 288 -5.46 5.34 29.90
C HIS A 288 -6.94 4.93 30.10
N LYS A 289 -7.87 5.87 29.88
CA LYS A 289 -9.31 5.62 30.01
C LYS A 289 -9.83 4.62 28.98
N GLU A 290 -9.30 4.67 27.76
CA GLU A 290 -9.65 3.72 26.68
C GLU A 290 -8.92 2.37 26.80
N GLY A 291 -8.06 2.18 27.81
CA GLY A 291 -7.28 0.95 27.98
C GLY A 291 -6.21 0.76 26.90
N ILE A 292 -5.76 1.84 26.26
CA ILE A 292 -4.76 1.83 25.19
C ILE A 292 -3.41 2.24 25.79
N ALA A 293 -2.41 1.39 25.62
CA ALA A 293 -1.05 1.66 26.07
C ALA A 293 -0.40 2.75 25.20
N LEU A 294 0.58 3.44 25.79
CA LEU A 294 1.37 4.44 25.09
C LEU A 294 2.83 4.00 25.05
N VAL A 295 3.39 3.97 23.84
CA VAL A 295 4.83 3.91 23.59
C VAL A 295 5.23 5.19 22.86
N TYR A 296 6.32 5.82 23.27
CA TYR A 296 6.85 6.97 22.56
C TYR A 296 8.37 6.98 22.53
N ARG A 297 8.94 7.67 21.54
CA ARG A 297 10.39 7.92 21.49
C ARG A 297 10.78 9.04 22.46
N GLY A 298 11.59 8.68 23.46
CA GLY A 298 12.23 9.58 24.43
C GLY A 298 13.61 10.02 23.95
N SER A 299 14.55 10.22 24.88
CA SER A 299 15.95 10.65 24.62
C SER A 299 16.79 9.56 23.93
N GLY A 300 16.36 9.09 22.76
CA GLY A 300 17.03 8.03 21.98
C GLY A 300 16.49 6.62 22.19
N GLU A 301 15.58 6.43 23.15
CA GLU A 301 15.02 5.12 23.50
C GLU A 301 13.49 5.12 23.40
N PHE A 302 12.90 3.93 23.27
CA PHE A 302 11.44 3.77 23.39
C PHE A 302 11.06 3.73 24.87
N VAL A 303 9.99 4.44 25.22
CA VAL A 303 9.46 4.52 26.59
C VAL A 303 8.00 4.10 26.58
N GLY A 304 7.64 3.12 27.42
CA GLY A 304 6.28 2.60 27.54
C GLY A 304 6.21 1.48 28.58
N ARG A 305 5.02 1.23 29.15
CA ARG A 305 4.82 0.19 30.19
C ARG A 305 4.71 -1.23 29.65
N ILE A 306 4.48 -1.36 28.35
CA ILE A 306 4.26 -2.62 27.64
C ILE A 306 5.48 -3.02 26.81
N LEU A 307 6.62 -2.35 27.03
CA LEU A 307 7.84 -2.68 26.31
C LEU A 307 8.42 -3.99 26.87
N PRO A 308 8.98 -4.85 26.01
CA PRO A 308 9.66 -6.05 26.47
C PRO A 308 10.89 -5.73 27.31
N GLU A 309 11.19 -6.66 28.23
CA GLU A 309 12.36 -6.59 29.13
C GLU A 309 13.69 -6.56 28.38
#